data_AF-U1SBQ6-F1
#
_entry.id   AF-U1SBQ6-F1
#
_cell.length_a   1.000
_cell.length_b   1.000
_cell.length_c   1.000
_cell.angle_alpha   90.00
_cell.angle_beta   90.00
_cell.angle_gamma   90.00
#
_symmetry.space_group_name_H-M   'P 1'
#
loop_
_entity.id
_entity.type
_entity.pdbx_description
1 polymer ?
#
loop_
_entity_poly.entity_id
_entity_poly.type
_entity_poly.pdbx_seq_one_letter_code
_entity_poly.pdbx_strand_id
1 'polypeptide(L)'
;FNDAYFKQILIYHSNFINNLNSISNSDSERWQNSHLTADKIITNSEEGDLTLDAANLKAKRWEADIQNLTITSRQDTEKYESKQTGASTSGSVAYGSGVGVSVNGAYSKAKVDYAQVNEQAGISVGEDGIDANIHNHAQLNAAIIESSAEESKNRFKAKSISTTDIENRSEIKTESASVGAGTGGINPMQAISSTLSLLGNTNESARSTTKSAISSNIQIETETPENLTALSRDTKNANQRVEKQDLQKVQERQEMAKVIGDITNNA
;
A
#
# COMPACT_ATOMS: atom_id res chain seq x y z
N PHE A 1 20.03 -40.88 -66.65
CA PHE A 1 20.84 -39.93 -65.88
C PHE A 1 19.86 -38.97 -65.22
N ASN A 2 19.31 -39.33 -64.05
CA ASN A 2 19.67 -38.83 -62.70
C ASN A 2 19.68 -37.28 -62.66
N ASP A 3 18.90 -36.59 -61.84
CA ASP A 3 18.96 -36.71 -60.38
C ASP A 3 17.68 -36.22 -59.68
N ALA A 4 17.42 -36.79 -58.49
CA ALA A 4 16.24 -36.58 -57.68
C ALA A 4 16.34 -35.32 -56.81
N TYR A 5 15.41 -34.38 -56.95
CA TYR A 5 15.17 -33.37 -55.92
C TYR A 5 14.18 -33.92 -54.89
N PHE A 6 14.68 -34.81 -54.02
CA PHE A 6 14.01 -35.16 -52.79
C PHE A 6 14.01 -33.90 -51.89
N LYS A 7 12.86 -33.22 -51.77
CA LYS A 7 12.66 -32.28 -50.66
C LYS A 7 12.63 -33.12 -49.38
N GLN A 8 13.77 -33.20 -48.69
CA GLN A 8 13.84 -33.76 -47.36
C GLN A 8 12.93 -32.93 -46.45
N ILE A 9 11.77 -33.48 -46.07
CA ILE A 9 10.99 -32.94 -44.97
C ILE A 9 11.82 -33.21 -43.71
N LEU A 10 12.48 -32.19 -43.19
CA LEU A 10 13.19 -32.28 -41.90
C LEU A 10 12.14 -32.37 -40.80
N ILE A 11 11.97 -33.57 -40.24
CA ILE A 11 11.11 -33.79 -39.08
C ILE A 11 11.94 -33.46 -37.83
N TYR A 12 11.69 -32.30 -37.24
CA TYR A 12 12.26 -31.91 -35.95
C TYR A 12 11.49 -32.62 -34.82
N HIS A 13 12.21 -33.33 -33.95
CA HIS A 13 11.64 -33.83 -32.69
C HIS A 13 12.23 -33.03 -31.54
N SER A 14 11.36 -32.41 -30.74
CA SER A 14 11.72 -31.61 -29.57
C SER A 14 11.00 -32.15 -28.34
N ASN A 15 11.73 -32.39 -27.25
CA ASN A 15 11.17 -32.74 -25.95
C ASN A 15 11.44 -31.60 -24.97
N PHE A 16 10.41 -31.18 -24.23
CA PHE A 16 10.49 -30.13 -23.22
C PHE A 16 10.00 -30.65 -21.88
N ILE A 17 10.72 -30.32 -20.81
CA ILE A 17 10.26 -30.49 -19.43
C ILE A 17 10.35 -29.11 -18.79
N ASN A 18 9.23 -28.52 -18.38
CA ASN A 18 9.23 -27.30 -17.57
C ASN A 18 8.55 -27.55 -16.21
N ASN A 19 9.17 -27.02 -15.16
CA ASN A 19 8.62 -26.99 -13.82
C ASN A 19 8.52 -25.53 -13.38
N LEU A 20 7.30 -25.03 -13.18
CA LEU A 20 7.02 -23.66 -12.78
C LEU A 20 6.27 -23.69 -11.44
N ASN A 21 6.88 -23.17 -10.39
CA ASN A 21 6.24 -22.99 -9.09
C ASN A 21 6.01 -21.52 -8.84
N SER A 22 4.78 -21.17 -8.45
CA SER A 22 4.39 -19.80 -8.12
C SER A 22 3.59 -19.80 -6.82
N ILE A 23 3.98 -18.91 -5.91
CA ILE A 23 3.26 -18.64 -4.66
C ILE A 23 3.07 -17.14 -4.59
N SER A 24 1.84 -16.70 -4.38
CA SER A 24 1.49 -15.32 -4.07
C SER A 24 0.63 -15.25 -2.82
N ASN A 25 0.79 -14.17 -2.09
CA ASN A 25 -0.06 -13.82 -0.96
C ASN A 25 -0.44 -12.34 -1.08
N SER A 26 -1.68 -12.02 -0.76
CA SER A 26 -2.22 -10.67 -0.76
C SER A 26 -3.05 -10.48 0.49
N ASP A 27 -2.82 -9.37 1.19
CA ASP A 27 -3.58 -8.96 2.36
C ASP A 27 -3.93 -7.48 2.22
N SER A 28 -5.15 -7.10 2.58
CA SER A 28 -5.60 -5.72 2.47
C SER A 28 -6.62 -5.38 3.54
N GLU A 29 -6.47 -4.20 4.12
CA GLU A 29 -7.39 -3.63 5.08
C GLU A 29 -7.86 -2.27 4.58
N ARG A 30 -9.17 -2.02 4.68
CA ARG A 30 -9.80 -0.77 4.26
C ARG A 30 -10.61 -0.21 5.40
N TRP A 31 -10.42 1.07 5.68
CA TRP A 31 -11.16 1.81 6.68
C TRP A 31 -12.11 2.79 6.01
N GLN A 32 -13.27 2.96 6.64
CA GLN A 32 -14.26 3.96 6.28
C GLN A 32 -14.65 4.67 7.56
N ASN A 33 -14.54 5.99 7.59
CA ASN A 33 -14.81 6.69 8.82
C ASN A 33 -16.31 6.73 9.10
N SER A 34 -16.69 6.69 10.38
CA SER A 34 -18.05 6.99 10.80
C SER A 34 -18.25 8.50 10.84
N HIS A 35 -19.29 9.02 10.19
CA HIS A 35 -19.59 10.45 10.17
C HIS A 35 -20.83 10.76 11.01
N LEU A 36 -20.67 11.66 11.99
CA LEU A 36 -21.79 12.25 12.72
C LEU A 36 -21.84 13.74 12.41
N THR A 37 -22.99 14.21 11.92
CA THR A 37 -23.24 15.63 11.68
C THR A 37 -24.44 16.10 12.47
N ALA A 38 -24.29 17.19 13.21
CA ALA A 38 -25.38 17.83 13.97
C ALA A 38 -25.17 19.34 14.03
N ASP A 39 -26.20 20.13 14.35
CA ASP A 39 -25.98 21.56 14.57
C ASP A 39 -25.15 21.81 15.84
N LYS A 40 -25.49 21.11 16.93
CA LYS A 40 -24.78 21.18 18.21
C LYS A 40 -24.51 19.78 18.73
N ILE A 41 -23.28 19.52 19.16
CA ILE A 41 -22.89 18.31 19.87
C ILE A 41 -22.52 18.70 21.29
N ILE A 42 -23.10 17.99 22.27
CA ILE A 42 -22.74 18.09 23.69
C ILE A 42 -22.30 16.71 24.13
N THR A 43 -21.06 16.58 24.58
CA THR A 43 -20.51 15.36 25.17
C THR A 43 -20.23 15.63 26.64
N ASN A 44 -21.11 15.15 27.52
CA ASN A 44 -20.98 15.34 28.96
C ASN A 44 -20.97 13.97 29.65
N SER A 45 -19.93 13.70 30.43
CA SER A 45 -19.82 12.48 31.22
C SER A 45 -18.95 12.72 32.46
N GLU A 46 -19.48 12.43 33.64
CA GLU A 46 -18.76 12.57 34.91
C GLU A 46 -17.57 11.61 35.03
N GLU A 47 -17.68 10.41 34.44
CA GLU A 47 -16.66 9.35 34.55
C GLU A 47 -16.18 8.80 33.19
N GLY A 48 -16.81 9.22 32.09
CA GLY A 48 -16.59 8.61 30.77
C GLY A 48 -15.64 9.37 29.86
N ASP A 49 -15.11 8.61 28.90
CA ASP A 49 -14.21 9.09 27.86
C ASP A 49 -14.95 9.26 26.53
N LEU A 50 -14.43 10.12 25.66
CA LEU A 50 -14.82 10.17 24.24
C LEU A 50 -13.72 9.53 23.39
N THR A 51 -14.06 8.45 22.70
CA THR A 51 -13.18 7.80 21.72
C THR A 51 -13.77 7.91 20.33
N LEU A 52 -12.98 8.43 19.39
CA LEU A 52 -13.27 8.50 17.97
C LEU A 52 -12.21 7.69 17.22
N ASP A 53 -12.54 6.44 16.88
CA ASP A 53 -11.66 5.57 16.10
C ASP A 53 -12.21 5.44 14.69
N ALA A 54 -11.44 5.90 13.68
CA ALA A 54 -11.92 6.10 12.31
C ALA A 54 -13.29 6.80 12.32
N ALA A 55 -13.37 8.00 12.92
CA ALA A 55 -14.62 8.74 13.04
C ALA A 55 -14.42 10.26 12.90
N ASN A 56 -15.44 10.90 12.32
CA ASN A 56 -15.51 12.34 12.09
C ASN A 56 -16.77 12.91 12.71
N LEU A 57 -16.60 13.88 13.62
CA LEU A 57 -17.69 14.69 14.15
C LEU A 57 -17.70 16.03 13.42
N LYS A 58 -18.87 16.44 12.94
CA LYS A 58 -19.08 17.74 12.33
C LYS A 58 -20.23 18.46 13.02
N ALA A 59 -19.98 19.66 13.54
CA ALA A 59 -21.03 20.47 14.15
C ALA A 59 -20.84 21.96 13.96
N LYS A 60 -21.87 22.79 14.20
CA LYS A 60 -21.67 24.24 14.32
C LYS A 60 -21.06 24.60 15.67
N ARG A 61 -21.51 23.92 16.73
CA ARG A 61 -21.04 24.04 18.11
C ARG A 61 -20.64 22.67 18.66
N TRP A 62 -19.50 22.60 19.34
CA TRP A 62 -19.14 21.45 20.17
C TRP A 62 -18.86 21.88 21.60
N GLU A 63 -19.56 21.26 22.54
CA GLU A 63 -19.34 21.40 23.98
C GLU A 63 -18.94 20.05 24.56
N ALA A 64 -17.88 20.02 25.36
CA ALA A 64 -17.42 18.80 26.01
C ALA A 64 -17.08 19.03 27.47
N ASP A 65 -17.50 18.10 28.31
CA ASP A 65 -17.08 17.96 29.71
C ASP A 65 -16.91 16.47 30.00
N ILE A 66 -15.69 15.96 29.84
CA ILE A 66 -15.37 14.51 29.82
C ILE A 66 -14.01 14.23 30.45
N GLN A 67 -13.76 12.96 30.81
CA GLN A 67 -12.52 12.57 31.47
C GLN A 67 -11.32 12.53 30.52
N ASN A 68 -11.42 11.79 29.42
CA ASN A 68 -10.38 11.69 28.40
C ASN A 68 -10.96 11.80 26.98
N LEU A 69 -10.11 12.22 26.05
CA LEU A 69 -10.40 12.28 24.62
C LEU A 69 -9.35 11.47 23.86
N THR A 70 -9.79 10.56 23.00
CA THR A 70 -8.91 9.86 22.06
C THR A 70 -9.49 9.95 20.65
N ILE A 71 -8.70 10.43 19.69
CA ILE A 71 -9.09 10.48 18.28
C ILE A 71 -8.02 9.78 17.45
N THR A 72 -8.41 8.76 16.69
CA THR A 72 -7.48 7.90 15.96
C THR A 72 -7.88 7.76 14.50
N SER A 73 -6.98 8.22 13.63
CA SER A 73 -7.04 7.92 12.20
C SER A 73 -6.53 6.50 11.93
N ARG A 74 -7.10 5.84 10.93
CA ARG A 74 -6.70 4.49 10.50
C ARG A 74 -6.11 4.52 9.09
N GLN A 75 -5.12 3.65 8.86
CA GLN A 75 -4.52 3.48 7.54
C GLN A 75 -5.23 2.38 6.78
N ASP A 76 -5.55 2.64 5.51
CA ASP A 76 -5.74 1.56 4.56
C ASP A 76 -4.39 0.90 4.31
N THR A 77 -4.37 -0.44 4.32
CA THR A 77 -3.16 -1.20 4.04
C THR A 77 -3.36 -2.15 2.87
N GLU A 78 -2.30 -2.38 2.11
CA GLU A 78 -2.26 -3.40 1.08
C GLU A 78 -0.85 -3.98 1.00
N LYS A 79 -0.74 -5.28 1.19
CA LYS A 79 0.52 -6.02 1.10
C LYS A 79 0.37 -7.11 0.05
N TYR A 80 1.34 -7.17 -0.84
CA TYR A 80 1.42 -8.23 -1.84
C TYR A 80 2.82 -8.79 -1.85
N GLU A 81 2.95 -10.10 -1.76
CA GLU A 81 4.22 -10.79 -1.93
C GLU A 81 4.04 -11.96 -2.89
N SER A 82 4.97 -12.12 -3.81
CA SER A 82 4.95 -13.18 -4.80
C SER A 82 6.36 -13.68 -5.07
N LYS A 83 6.46 -14.99 -5.34
CA LYS A 83 7.68 -15.65 -5.76
C LYS A 83 7.35 -16.66 -6.84
N GLN A 84 8.03 -16.54 -7.97
CA GLN A 84 7.97 -17.48 -9.07
C GLN A 84 9.36 -18.08 -9.28
N THR A 85 9.41 -19.40 -9.45
CA THR A 85 10.64 -20.14 -9.77
C THR A 85 10.34 -21.10 -10.90
N GLY A 86 11.16 -21.07 -11.93
CA GLY A 86 11.04 -21.93 -13.10
C GLY A 86 12.35 -22.69 -13.37
N ALA A 87 12.25 -23.95 -13.73
CA ALA A 87 13.36 -24.75 -14.25
C ALA A 87 12.88 -25.51 -15.50
N SER A 88 13.74 -25.62 -16.50
CA SER A 88 13.44 -26.46 -17.66
C SER A 88 14.66 -27.15 -18.24
N THR A 89 14.39 -28.23 -18.95
CA THR A 89 15.37 -28.91 -19.79
C THR A 89 14.69 -29.23 -21.11
N SER A 90 15.37 -28.92 -22.22
CA SER A 90 14.90 -29.29 -23.55
C SER A 90 15.98 -29.97 -24.38
N GLY A 91 15.54 -30.91 -25.20
CA GLY A 91 16.38 -31.60 -26.17
C GLY A 91 15.70 -31.56 -27.54
N SER A 92 16.46 -31.21 -28.58
CA SER A 92 15.98 -31.27 -29.96
C SER A 92 16.95 -32.06 -30.84
N VAL A 93 16.39 -32.83 -31.76
CA VAL A 93 17.14 -33.54 -32.77
C VAL A 93 16.68 -33.12 -34.16
N ALA A 94 17.62 -32.61 -34.95
CA ALA A 94 17.40 -32.19 -36.33
C ALA A 94 18.24 -33.06 -37.26
N TYR A 95 17.60 -33.71 -38.24
CA TYR A 95 18.28 -34.56 -39.21
C TYR A 95 19.29 -33.73 -40.03
N GLY A 96 20.58 -33.95 -39.83
CA GLY A 96 21.65 -33.22 -40.55
C GLY A 96 22.19 -31.95 -39.88
N SER A 97 21.72 -31.55 -38.68
CA SER A 97 22.18 -30.31 -38.01
C SER A 97 22.68 -30.49 -36.57
N GLY A 98 22.78 -31.72 -36.08
CA GLY A 98 23.29 -32.04 -34.73
C GLY A 98 22.20 -32.11 -33.65
N VAL A 99 22.60 -32.55 -32.45
CA VAL A 99 21.74 -32.64 -31.25
C VAL A 99 21.86 -31.32 -30.48
N GLY A 100 20.73 -30.69 -30.19
CA GLY A 100 20.67 -29.50 -29.34
C GLY A 100 20.16 -29.84 -27.96
N VAL A 101 20.87 -29.39 -26.92
CA VAL A 101 20.44 -29.51 -25.52
C VAL A 101 20.45 -28.11 -24.91
N SER A 102 19.41 -27.78 -24.14
CA SER A 102 19.39 -26.54 -23.35
C SER A 102 18.84 -26.77 -21.94
N VAL A 103 19.40 -26.04 -20.99
CA VAL A 103 18.99 -26.02 -19.58
C VAL A 103 18.79 -24.59 -19.16
N ASN A 104 17.60 -24.27 -18.64
CA ASN A 104 17.25 -22.91 -18.22
C ASN A 104 16.68 -22.90 -16.80
N GLY A 105 17.01 -21.88 -16.03
CA GLY A 105 16.41 -21.57 -14.75
C GLY A 105 16.02 -20.08 -14.69
N ALA A 106 14.89 -19.78 -14.07
CA ALA A 106 14.47 -18.40 -13.85
C ALA A 106 13.83 -18.24 -12.48
N TYR A 107 13.97 -17.06 -11.89
CA TYR A 107 13.22 -16.68 -10.71
C TYR A 107 12.71 -15.25 -10.84
N SER A 108 11.59 -14.97 -10.20
CA SER A 108 11.14 -13.61 -9.95
C SER A 108 10.47 -13.48 -8.59
N LYS A 109 10.54 -12.29 -8.01
CA LYS A 109 9.91 -11.92 -6.76
C LYS A 109 9.30 -10.54 -6.92
N ALA A 110 8.09 -10.32 -6.42
CA ALA A 110 7.54 -8.99 -6.24
C ALA A 110 7.04 -8.81 -4.81
N LYS A 111 7.30 -7.64 -4.24
CA LYS A 111 6.78 -7.19 -2.96
C LYS A 111 6.20 -5.80 -3.12
N VAL A 112 4.99 -5.61 -2.61
CA VAL A 112 4.34 -4.30 -2.48
C VAL A 112 3.89 -4.14 -1.03
N ASP A 113 4.17 -2.97 -0.45
CA ASP A 113 3.69 -2.59 0.87
C ASP A 113 3.16 -1.16 0.80
N TYR A 114 1.84 -1.03 0.98
CA TYR A 114 1.13 0.23 0.98
C TYR A 114 0.46 0.42 2.35
N ALA A 115 0.60 1.60 2.92
CA ALA A 115 -0.18 2.04 4.07
C ALA A 115 -0.41 3.55 3.99
N GLN A 116 -1.67 3.98 4.12
CA GLN A 116 -2.05 5.38 3.97
C GLN A 116 -3.27 5.71 4.82
N VAL A 117 -3.21 6.80 5.59
CA VAL A 117 -4.43 7.42 6.15
C VAL A 117 -5.23 8.08 5.02
N ASN A 118 -6.25 7.36 4.55
CA ASN A 118 -7.07 7.85 3.44
C ASN A 118 -8.01 8.98 3.87
N GLU A 119 -8.53 8.90 5.09
CA GLU A 119 -9.37 9.92 5.71
C GLU A 119 -8.93 10.13 7.16
N GLN A 120 -8.60 11.37 7.54
CA GLN A 120 -8.24 11.67 8.92
C GLN A 120 -9.50 11.69 9.80
N ALA A 121 -9.44 10.99 10.93
CA ALA A 121 -10.41 11.14 12.01
C ALA A 121 -10.27 12.54 12.62
N GLY A 122 -11.39 13.10 13.10
CA GLY A 122 -11.34 14.45 13.65
C GLY A 122 -12.67 15.05 14.05
N ILE A 123 -12.59 16.25 14.61
CA ILE A 123 -13.73 17.07 15.01
C ILE A 123 -13.64 18.40 14.26
N SER A 124 -14.60 18.66 13.36
CA SER A 124 -14.68 19.90 12.59
C SER A 124 -15.87 20.72 13.08
N VAL A 125 -15.59 21.90 13.63
CA VAL A 125 -16.60 22.76 14.27
C VAL A 125 -16.80 24.05 13.49
N GLY A 126 -18.04 24.49 13.39
CA GLY A 126 -18.45 25.66 12.62
C GLY A 126 -18.33 26.97 13.40
N GLU A 127 -19.12 27.95 12.98
CA GLU A 127 -19.09 29.35 13.42
C GLU A 127 -19.49 29.60 14.89
N ASP A 128 -20.11 28.61 15.54
CA ASP A 128 -20.49 28.69 16.96
C ASP A 128 -19.37 28.22 17.90
N GLY A 129 -18.30 27.64 17.34
CA GLY A 129 -17.03 27.40 18.02
C GLY A 129 -17.01 26.21 18.98
N ILE A 130 -15.94 26.14 19.78
CA ILE A 130 -15.62 25.01 20.66
C ILE A 130 -15.57 25.47 22.12
N ASP A 131 -16.14 24.68 23.01
CA ASP A 131 -15.89 24.77 24.46
C ASP A 131 -15.73 23.37 25.02
N ALA A 132 -14.49 22.90 25.04
CA ALA A 132 -14.16 21.53 25.43
C ALA A 132 -13.29 21.53 26.68
N ASN A 133 -13.78 20.89 27.74
CA ASN A 133 -13.07 20.62 28.98
C ASN A 133 -12.79 19.12 29.10
N ILE A 134 -11.53 18.74 28.92
CA ILE A 134 -11.03 17.37 29.09
C ILE A 134 -10.28 17.31 30.41
N HIS A 135 -10.82 16.63 31.40
CA HIS A 135 -10.26 16.70 32.76
C HIS A 135 -8.83 16.15 32.87
N ASN A 136 -8.48 15.13 32.08
CA ASN A 136 -7.20 14.44 32.20
C ASN A 136 -6.34 14.52 30.93
N HIS A 137 -6.66 13.72 29.91
CA HIS A 137 -5.78 13.52 28.77
C HIS A 137 -6.51 13.58 27.43
N ALA A 138 -5.92 14.31 26.49
CA ALA A 138 -6.32 14.29 25.08
C ALA A 138 -5.20 13.67 24.22
N GLN A 139 -5.51 12.53 23.60
CA GLN A 139 -4.63 11.83 22.65
C GLN A 139 -5.15 12.01 21.23
N LEU A 140 -4.31 12.56 20.35
CA LEU A 140 -4.58 12.63 18.91
C LEU A 140 -3.60 11.72 18.17
N ASN A 141 -4.10 10.74 17.43
CA ASN A 141 -3.30 9.83 16.61
C ASN A 141 -3.57 10.13 15.13
N ALA A 142 -2.69 10.92 14.53
CA ALA A 142 -2.81 11.46 13.18
C ALA A 142 -4.19 12.08 12.91
N ALA A 143 -4.75 12.72 13.94
CA ALA A 143 -6.12 13.21 13.98
C ALA A 143 -6.16 14.74 14.05
N ILE A 144 -7.29 15.33 13.69
CA ILE A 144 -7.46 16.78 13.67
C ILE A 144 -8.62 17.27 14.54
N ILE A 145 -8.45 18.44 15.16
CA ILE A 145 -9.55 19.23 15.73
C ILE A 145 -9.46 20.62 15.10
N GLU A 146 -10.53 21.06 14.46
CA GLU A 146 -10.55 22.35 13.78
C GLU A 146 -11.86 23.10 14.03
N SER A 147 -11.78 24.42 13.94
CA SER A 147 -12.93 25.31 14.06
C SER A 147 -12.86 26.41 13.00
N SER A 148 -14.01 26.77 12.41
CA SER A 148 -14.13 27.95 11.56
C SER A 148 -14.56 29.21 12.31
N ALA A 149 -14.84 29.12 13.62
CA ALA A 149 -15.22 30.27 14.43
C ALA A 149 -14.02 31.18 14.76
N GLU A 150 -14.32 32.42 15.11
CA GLU A 150 -13.36 33.36 15.70
C GLU A 150 -12.69 32.79 16.95
N GLU A 151 -11.43 33.15 17.19
CA GLU A 151 -10.61 32.59 18.27
C GLU A 151 -11.26 32.70 19.66
N SER A 152 -11.98 33.80 19.91
CA SER A 152 -12.72 34.05 21.16
C SER A 152 -13.79 33.00 21.49
N LYS A 153 -14.27 32.24 20.51
CA LYS A 153 -15.29 31.19 20.68
C LYS A 153 -14.71 29.78 20.76
N ASN A 154 -13.39 29.64 20.73
CA ASN A 154 -12.73 28.34 20.66
C ASN A 154 -11.81 28.13 21.87
N ARG A 155 -12.31 27.40 22.86
CA ARG A 155 -11.55 27.01 24.05
C ARG A 155 -11.45 25.51 24.11
N PHE A 156 -10.23 25.02 24.26
CA PHE A 156 -9.92 23.62 24.46
C PHE A 156 -9.01 23.49 25.69
N LYS A 157 -9.53 22.91 26.75
CA LYS A 157 -8.81 22.68 28.00
C LYS A 157 -8.55 21.20 28.17
N ALA A 158 -7.29 20.85 28.46
CA ALA A 158 -6.91 19.50 28.81
C ALA A 158 -5.71 19.53 29.75
N LYS A 159 -5.72 18.76 30.84
CA LYS A 159 -4.56 18.71 31.75
C LYS A 159 -3.28 18.32 31.00
N SER A 160 -3.36 17.37 30.08
CA SER A 160 -2.26 16.99 29.19
C SER A 160 -2.76 16.68 27.78
N ILE A 161 -1.90 16.94 26.78
CA ILE A 161 -2.16 16.63 25.38
C ILE A 161 -0.97 15.84 24.84
N SER A 162 -1.24 14.76 24.11
CA SER A 162 -0.21 14.01 23.40
C SER A 162 -0.66 13.70 21.98
N THR A 163 0.34 13.51 21.13
CA THR A 163 0.15 13.31 19.70
C THR A 163 0.96 12.13 19.22
N THR A 164 0.45 11.45 18.20
CA THR A 164 1.20 10.45 17.46
C THR A 164 0.96 10.67 16.00
N ASP A 165 2.03 10.87 15.24
CA ASP A 165 1.94 10.95 13.79
C ASP A 165 1.95 9.54 13.19
N ILE A 166 1.35 9.39 12.01
CA ILE A 166 1.34 8.14 11.26
C ILE A 166 2.21 8.30 10.01
N GLU A 167 3.22 7.44 9.85
CA GLU A 167 4.00 7.34 8.62
C GLU A 167 3.21 6.54 7.57
N ASN A 168 2.99 7.17 6.42
CA ASN A 168 2.43 6.52 5.25
C ASN A 168 3.55 6.08 4.31
N ARG A 169 3.31 4.98 3.59
CA ARG A 169 4.28 4.39 2.69
C ARG A 169 3.63 3.78 1.47
N SER A 170 4.35 3.83 0.36
CA SER A 170 4.07 3.06 -0.84
C SER A 170 5.40 2.55 -1.37
N GLU A 171 5.65 1.26 -1.18
CA GLU A 171 6.90 0.60 -1.54
C GLU A 171 6.63 -0.52 -2.54
N ILE A 172 7.44 -0.58 -3.60
CA ILE A 172 7.41 -1.63 -4.61
C ILE A 172 8.83 -2.13 -4.85
N LYS A 173 8.99 -3.45 -4.81
CA LYS A 173 10.23 -4.13 -5.09
C LYS A 173 10.00 -5.30 -6.02
N THR A 174 10.58 -5.27 -7.21
CA THR A 174 10.63 -6.43 -8.11
C THR A 174 12.06 -6.88 -8.31
N GLU A 175 12.25 -8.20 -8.32
CA GLU A 175 13.52 -8.83 -8.62
C GLU A 175 13.28 -9.94 -9.61
N SER A 176 14.13 -10.03 -10.63
CA SER A 176 14.11 -11.12 -11.60
C SER A 176 15.52 -11.52 -11.97
N ALA A 177 15.74 -12.81 -12.19
CA ALA A 177 16.94 -13.28 -12.87
C ALA A 177 16.65 -14.56 -13.63
N SER A 178 17.44 -14.79 -14.68
CA SER A 178 17.38 -16.01 -15.47
C SER A 178 18.77 -16.42 -15.92
N VAL A 179 18.99 -17.73 -15.97
CA VAL A 179 20.20 -18.36 -16.49
C VAL A 179 19.77 -19.38 -17.54
N GLY A 180 20.46 -19.39 -18.69
CA GLY A 180 20.19 -20.33 -19.76
C GLY A 180 21.47 -20.67 -20.49
N ALA A 181 21.69 -21.96 -20.74
CA ALA A 181 22.83 -22.46 -21.49
C ALA A 181 22.37 -23.58 -22.44
N GLY A 182 22.75 -23.50 -23.71
CA GLY A 182 22.43 -24.53 -24.70
C GLY A 182 22.81 -24.17 -26.12
N THR A 183 22.88 -25.18 -26.98
CA THR A 183 23.22 -25.05 -28.40
C THR A 183 22.03 -25.47 -29.26
N GLY A 184 21.18 -24.51 -29.66
CA GLY A 184 20.15 -24.69 -30.70
C GLY A 184 18.68 -24.79 -30.21
N GLY A 185 17.78 -24.15 -30.97
CA GLY A 185 16.31 -24.25 -30.85
C GLY A 185 15.61 -23.13 -30.05
N ILE A 186 14.39 -22.75 -30.44
CA ILE A 186 13.52 -21.83 -29.67
C ILE A 186 13.00 -22.59 -28.45
N ASN A 187 13.28 -22.11 -27.23
CA ASN A 187 12.87 -22.75 -25.98
C ASN A 187 11.72 -21.97 -25.30
N PRO A 188 10.64 -22.64 -24.85
CA PRO A 188 9.59 -22.11 -23.96
C PRO A 188 10.07 -21.15 -22.85
N MET A 189 11.11 -21.56 -22.13
CA MET A 189 11.68 -20.82 -21.02
C MET A 189 12.56 -19.65 -21.45
N GLN A 190 12.94 -19.57 -22.73
CA GLN A 190 13.53 -18.36 -23.28
C GLN A 190 12.48 -17.25 -23.41
N ALA A 191 11.22 -17.59 -23.70
CA ALA A 191 10.11 -16.65 -23.67
C ALA A 191 9.77 -16.21 -22.24
N ILE A 192 9.78 -17.14 -21.28
CA ILE A 192 9.55 -16.84 -19.85
C ILE A 192 10.71 -16.03 -19.28
N SER A 193 11.96 -16.39 -19.59
CA SER A 193 13.17 -15.63 -19.22
C SER A 193 13.16 -14.22 -19.82
N SER A 194 12.78 -14.08 -21.09
CA SER A 194 12.65 -12.77 -21.73
C SER A 194 11.53 -11.96 -21.05
N THR A 195 10.38 -12.56 -20.79
CA THR A 195 9.26 -11.90 -20.10
C THR A 195 9.66 -11.46 -18.69
N LEU A 196 10.30 -12.32 -17.90
CA LEU A 196 10.79 -11.99 -16.56
C LEU A 196 11.89 -10.93 -16.59
N SER A 197 12.78 -10.93 -17.58
CA SER A 197 13.77 -9.86 -17.76
C SER A 197 13.14 -8.51 -18.13
N LEU A 198 11.99 -8.52 -18.83
CA LEU A 198 11.20 -7.32 -19.13
C LEU A 198 10.42 -6.79 -17.92
N LEU A 199 10.17 -7.62 -16.88
CA LEU A 199 9.60 -7.12 -15.63
C LEU A 199 10.54 -6.12 -14.95
N GLY A 200 11.84 -6.25 -15.18
CA GLY A 200 12.86 -5.37 -14.62
C GLY A 200 13.01 -5.52 -13.10
N ASN A 201 14.12 -5.00 -12.59
CA ASN A 201 14.31 -4.88 -11.14
C ASN A 201 13.94 -3.47 -10.73
N THR A 202 12.93 -3.33 -9.89
CA THR A 202 12.50 -2.06 -9.32
C THR A 202 12.70 -2.06 -7.83
N ASN A 203 13.01 -0.88 -7.29
CA ASN A 203 13.04 -0.61 -5.88
C ASN A 203 12.65 0.85 -5.70
N GLU A 204 11.35 1.08 -5.58
CA GLU A 204 10.80 2.41 -5.41
C GLU A 204 10.10 2.50 -4.06
N SER A 205 10.29 3.62 -3.38
CA SER A 205 9.64 3.93 -2.12
C SER A 205 9.21 5.38 -2.10
N ALA A 206 7.99 5.61 -1.64
CA ALA A 206 7.48 6.93 -1.31
C ALA A 206 6.98 6.90 0.13
N ARG A 207 7.25 7.96 0.89
CA ARG A 207 6.79 8.13 2.27
C ARG A 207 6.19 9.50 2.47
N SER A 208 5.20 9.57 3.35
CA SER A 208 4.64 10.83 3.84
C SER A 208 4.24 10.66 5.29
N THR A 209 3.79 11.74 5.92
CA THR A 209 3.35 11.69 7.31
C THR A 209 1.99 12.33 7.44
N THR A 210 1.07 11.64 8.09
CA THR A 210 -0.18 12.21 8.57
C THR A 210 0.04 12.66 10.02
N LYS A 211 -0.04 13.98 10.22
CA LYS A 211 0.21 14.61 11.51
C LYS A 211 -1.04 14.77 12.33
N SER A 212 -0.87 14.83 13.65
CA SER A 212 -1.91 15.31 14.55
C SER A 212 -1.93 16.83 14.60
N ALA A 213 -3.11 17.45 14.54
CA ALA A 213 -3.22 18.90 14.50
C ALA A 213 -4.44 19.45 15.25
N ILE A 214 -4.26 20.61 15.89
CA ILE A 214 -5.38 21.44 16.39
C ILE A 214 -5.26 22.81 15.76
N SER A 215 -6.32 23.31 15.12
CA SER A 215 -6.26 24.56 14.34
C SER A 215 -5.80 25.76 15.18
N SER A 216 -5.06 26.68 14.52
CA SER A 216 -4.38 27.80 15.18
C SER A 216 -5.29 28.76 15.96
N ASN A 217 -6.57 28.86 15.57
CA ASN A 217 -7.60 29.67 16.19
C ASN A 217 -8.29 28.99 17.39
N ILE A 218 -7.86 27.81 17.83
CA ILE A 218 -8.35 27.17 19.06
C ILE A 218 -7.39 27.46 20.20
N GLN A 219 -7.85 28.14 21.24
CA GLN A 219 -7.03 28.42 22.42
C GLN A 219 -6.90 27.17 23.28
N ILE A 220 -5.66 26.68 23.43
CA ILE A 220 -5.35 25.49 24.22
C ILE A 220 -4.90 25.92 25.62
N GLU A 221 -5.60 25.43 26.64
CA GLU A 221 -5.19 25.52 28.05
C GLU A 221 -4.74 24.14 28.54
N THR A 222 -3.49 24.03 28.97
CA THR A 222 -2.94 22.75 29.45
C THR A 222 -1.91 22.95 30.56
N GLU A 223 -1.77 21.97 31.45
CA GLU A 223 -0.77 21.98 32.51
C GLU A 223 0.62 21.53 32.02
N THR A 224 0.69 20.90 30.83
CA THR A 224 1.94 20.43 30.21
C THR A 224 2.19 21.09 28.85
N PRO A 225 2.44 22.42 28.81
CA PRO A 225 2.57 23.17 27.55
C PRO A 225 3.79 22.76 26.70
N GLU A 226 4.84 22.19 27.31
CA GLU A 226 6.03 21.68 26.63
C GLU A 226 5.72 20.58 25.60
N ASN A 227 4.67 19.78 25.84
CA ASN A 227 4.22 18.71 24.95
C ASN A 227 3.49 19.24 23.70
N LEU A 228 3.12 20.52 23.66
CA LEU A 228 2.48 21.14 22.50
C LEU A 228 3.44 21.40 21.35
N THR A 229 4.76 21.31 21.55
CA THR A 229 5.76 21.53 20.49
C THR A 229 5.65 20.53 19.33
N ALA A 230 5.18 19.31 19.60
CA ALA A 230 4.92 18.30 18.57
C ALA A 230 3.55 18.46 17.89
N LEU A 231 2.63 19.23 18.46
CA LEU A 231 1.28 19.41 17.95
C LEU A 231 1.27 20.41 16.79
N SER A 232 0.89 19.96 15.60
CA SER A 232 0.73 20.86 14.45
C SER A 232 -0.43 21.84 14.67
N ARG A 233 -0.25 23.08 14.20
CA ARG A 233 -1.30 24.11 14.15
C ARG A 233 -1.91 24.30 12.76
N ASP A 234 -1.48 23.47 11.81
CA ASP A 234 -1.96 23.43 10.42
C ASP A 234 -2.75 22.14 10.19
N THR A 235 -4.08 22.22 10.31
CA THR A 235 -4.98 21.09 10.07
C THR A 235 -5.19 20.81 8.58
N LYS A 236 -5.02 21.82 7.71
CA LYS A 236 -5.28 21.70 6.27
C LYS A 236 -4.22 20.87 5.56
N ASN A 237 -2.97 20.97 6.00
CA ASN A 237 -1.86 20.20 5.45
C ASN A 237 -1.43 19.03 6.36
N ALA A 238 -2.26 18.67 7.35
CA ALA A 238 -1.94 17.60 8.30
C ALA A 238 -1.91 16.21 7.65
N ASN A 239 -2.69 15.96 6.58
CA ASN A 239 -2.67 14.69 5.86
C ASN A 239 -1.87 14.76 4.56
N GLN A 240 -0.57 14.49 4.62
CA GLN A 240 0.21 14.30 3.40
C GLN A 240 0.04 12.89 2.87
N ARG A 241 -0.18 12.76 1.56
CA ARG A 241 -0.53 11.50 0.91
C ARG A 241 0.60 10.99 0.05
N VAL A 242 0.89 9.69 0.15
CA VAL A 242 1.61 8.95 -0.90
C VAL A 242 0.65 8.41 -1.96
N GLU A 243 1.05 8.51 -3.23
CA GLU A 243 0.33 7.83 -4.31
C GLU A 243 0.54 6.33 -4.22
N LYS A 244 -0.54 5.57 -4.46
CA LYS A 244 -0.48 4.12 -4.49
C LYS A 244 0.24 3.69 -5.77
N GLN A 245 1.32 2.94 -5.62
CA GLN A 245 2.01 2.31 -6.75
C GLN A 245 1.06 1.34 -7.49
N ASP A 246 1.23 1.22 -8.80
CA ASP A 246 0.29 0.50 -9.67
C ASP A 246 0.42 -1.03 -9.52
N LEU A 247 -0.16 -1.54 -8.43
CA LEU A 247 -0.15 -2.96 -8.08
C LEU A 247 -0.78 -3.83 -9.18
N GLN A 248 -1.82 -3.33 -9.86
CA GLN A 248 -2.49 -4.07 -10.93
C GLN A 248 -1.52 -4.37 -12.07
N LYS A 249 -0.73 -3.38 -12.51
CA LYS A 249 0.31 -3.62 -13.52
C LYS A 249 1.33 -4.68 -13.09
N VAL A 250 1.67 -4.74 -11.80
CA VAL A 250 2.62 -5.75 -11.28
C VAL A 250 2.00 -7.14 -11.29
N GLN A 251 0.77 -7.26 -10.82
CA GLN A 251 0.01 -8.51 -10.81
C GLN A 251 -0.20 -9.03 -12.23
N GLU A 252 -0.70 -8.20 -13.14
CA GLU A 252 -0.91 -8.54 -14.56
C GLU A 252 0.38 -9.04 -15.22
N ARG A 253 1.52 -8.37 -14.97
CA ARG A 253 2.83 -8.81 -15.51
C ARG A 253 3.25 -10.18 -15.02
N GLN A 254 2.97 -10.51 -13.76
CA GLN A 254 3.27 -11.83 -13.21
C GLN A 254 2.31 -12.90 -13.71
N GLU A 255 1.03 -12.59 -13.84
CA GLU A 255 0.04 -13.50 -14.43
C GLU A 255 0.37 -13.81 -15.89
N MET A 256 0.77 -12.82 -16.68
CA MET A 256 1.25 -13.04 -18.06
C MET A 256 2.44 -14.01 -18.11
N ALA A 257 3.43 -13.85 -17.22
CA ALA A 257 4.57 -14.77 -17.17
C ALA A 257 4.16 -16.21 -16.79
N LYS A 258 3.12 -16.37 -15.95
CA LYS A 258 2.54 -17.67 -15.61
C LYS A 258 1.82 -18.30 -16.81
N VAL A 259 0.96 -17.55 -17.50
CA VAL A 259 0.20 -18.03 -18.66
C VAL A 259 1.12 -18.48 -19.79
N ILE A 260 2.21 -17.75 -20.07
CA ILE A 260 3.22 -18.15 -21.06
C ILE A 260 3.89 -19.46 -20.63
N GLY A 261 4.14 -19.66 -19.32
CA GLY A 261 4.59 -20.92 -18.76
C GLY A 261 3.66 -22.10 -19.03
N ASP A 262 2.37 -21.92 -18.76
CA ASP A 262 1.36 -22.97 -18.88
C ASP A 262 1.06 -23.34 -20.35
N ILE A 263 0.99 -22.36 -21.26
CA ILE A 263 0.76 -22.60 -22.70
C ILE A 263 1.87 -23.49 -23.26
N THR A 264 3.11 -23.26 -22.83
CA THR A 264 4.25 -23.98 -23.38
C THR A 264 4.52 -25.34 -22.70
N ASN A 265 3.78 -25.68 -21.65
CA ASN A 265 3.71 -27.05 -21.12
C ASN A 265 2.70 -27.93 -21.86
N ASN A 266 1.73 -27.32 -22.56
CA ASN A 266 0.65 -28.01 -23.26
C ASN A 266 0.75 -27.95 -24.79
N ALA A 267 1.83 -27.38 -25.35
CA ALA A 267 2.10 -27.26 -26.78
C ALA A 267 3.23 -28.20 -27.20
#